data_AF-A0A9X3RKT3-F1
#
_entry.id   AF-A0A9X3RKT3-F1
#
_cell.length_a   1.000
_cell.length_b   1.000
_cell.length_c   1.000
_cell.angle_alpha   90.00
_cell.angle_beta   90.00
_cell.angle_gamma   90.00
#
_symmetry.space_group_name_H-M   'P 1'
#
loop_
_entity.id
_entity.type
_entity.pdbx_description
1 polymer ?
#
loop_
_entity_poly.entity_id
_entity_poly.type
_entity_poly.pdbx_seq_one_letter_code
_entity_poly.pdbx_strand_id
1 'polypeptide(L)'
;MKLYAAPLDFRPIAEEFKVPTDFAPELHEAAASATDRYADVRIDARSIPLVTIDPAGSKDLDQAVAIERRSDGFRVHYAIADVAAFIEPGDVIHRESLMRGQTMYLPDEPARLHPEELSEGAASLLADVDRPAVLWTFDLDSDGEIESVDLVRAMVHSVARLDYDGVQADLEAGQLHSSIELLPEVGELRAASSLRRKAINLRVPSVRVREGEGDEYELIIEPRHKVMDYNSEISLLTGMAAGQMMQAAGTGFLRTLRPAEESAERVFRSEAWALGYALDHDSDIGSFLHTVDADTPRGMAIMREAQKLLRGAGYVDLSKKDPEVHAGIGGYYSHVTAPLRRLVDRYATEVCLALSTGSEIPQWVSDDAPTVLKTMMRTNQLASTVDRACLNLTEATVLQPWVGHNFQAVIMQTNEKADTARVFILDPPVLAECSGQPAEATETMLSLIHANPQEREVLFAWPAD
;
A
#
# COMPACT_ATOMS: atom_id res chain seq x y z
N MET A 1 4.93 -3.09 -5.91
CA MET A 1 6.35 -2.86 -5.58
C MET A 1 6.53 -1.35 -5.60
N LYS A 2 7.03 -0.74 -4.53
CA LYS A 2 7.37 0.68 -4.60
C LYS A 2 8.67 0.83 -5.39
N LEU A 3 8.72 1.82 -6.26
CA LEU A 3 9.85 2.12 -7.11
C LEU A 3 10.33 3.53 -6.76
N TYR A 4 11.57 3.66 -6.34
CA TYR A 4 12.23 4.91 -6.04
C TYR A 4 13.23 5.20 -7.16
N ALA A 5 12.86 6.05 -8.11
CA ALA A 5 13.67 6.29 -9.30
C ALA A 5 13.79 7.79 -9.62
N ALA A 6 13.93 8.61 -8.58
CA ALA A 6 14.06 10.07 -8.69
C ALA A 6 15.10 10.59 -9.70
N PRO A 7 16.20 9.86 -10.02
CA PRO A 7 17.08 10.27 -11.12
C PRO A 7 16.45 10.27 -12.53
N LEU A 8 15.33 9.56 -12.72
CA LEU A 8 14.63 9.44 -14.00
C LEU A 8 13.44 10.41 -14.06
N ASP A 9 13.03 10.78 -15.29
CA ASP A 9 11.89 11.67 -15.54
C ASP A 9 10.62 10.86 -15.89
N PHE A 10 9.59 10.96 -15.04
CA PHE A 10 8.31 10.29 -15.25
C PHE A 10 7.20 11.24 -15.70
N ARG A 11 7.49 12.52 -15.93
CA ARG A 11 6.51 13.50 -16.44
C ARG A 11 5.89 13.07 -17.78
N PRO A 12 6.62 12.50 -18.77
CA PRO A 12 6.00 12.02 -19.99
C PRO A 12 4.93 10.93 -19.76
N ILE A 13 5.13 10.07 -18.75
CA ILE A 13 4.14 9.05 -18.37
C ILE A 13 2.91 9.72 -17.75
N ALA A 14 3.11 10.67 -16.83
CA ALA A 14 2.01 11.44 -16.26
C ALA A 14 1.17 12.13 -17.34
N GLU A 15 1.82 12.76 -18.33
CA GLU A 15 1.16 13.41 -19.47
C GLU A 15 0.41 12.43 -20.37
N GLU A 16 1.03 11.31 -20.76
CA GLU A 16 0.42 10.25 -21.59
C GLU A 16 -0.88 9.72 -20.97
N PHE A 17 -0.82 9.43 -19.67
CA PHE A 17 -1.96 8.88 -18.92
C PHE A 17 -2.88 9.94 -18.32
N LYS A 18 -2.59 11.23 -18.56
CA LYS A 18 -3.36 12.38 -18.05
C LYS A 18 -3.53 12.33 -16.54
N VAL A 19 -2.46 11.96 -15.83
CA VAL A 19 -2.39 11.99 -14.37
C VAL A 19 -2.37 13.46 -13.94
N PRO A 20 -3.34 13.92 -13.13
CA PRO A 20 -3.38 15.30 -12.69
C PRO A 20 -2.29 15.55 -11.64
N THR A 21 -1.21 16.23 -12.03
CA THR A 21 -0.10 16.56 -11.13
C THR A 21 -0.34 17.88 -10.39
N ASP A 22 -0.77 18.92 -11.11
CA ASP A 22 -0.92 20.28 -10.57
C ASP A 22 -2.34 20.56 -10.09
N PHE A 23 -2.47 21.51 -9.16
CA PHE A 23 -3.76 22.06 -8.72
C PHE A 23 -3.97 23.47 -9.30
N ALA A 24 -5.21 23.83 -9.56
CA ALA A 24 -5.55 25.21 -9.91
C ALA A 24 -5.27 26.16 -8.72
N PRO A 25 -4.91 27.44 -8.95
CA PRO A 25 -4.61 28.39 -7.87
C PRO A 25 -5.73 28.51 -6.81
N GLU A 26 -6.99 28.46 -7.23
CA GLU A 26 -8.15 28.50 -6.32
C GLU A 26 -8.21 27.32 -5.33
N LEU A 27 -7.63 26.16 -5.69
CA LEU A 27 -7.55 25.00 -4.81
C LEU A 27 -6.48 25.18 -3.74
N HIS A 28 -5.34 25.80 -4.08
CA HIS A 28 -4.33 26.18 -3.09
C HIS A 28 -4.86 27.20 -2.10
N GLU A 29 -5.56 28.24 -2.59
CA GLU A 29 -6.18 29.26 -1.73
C GLU A 29 -7.24 28.66 -0.80
N ALA A 30 -8.09 27.77 -1.34
CA ALA A 30 -9.10 27.06 -0.54
C ALA A 30 -8.44 26.15 0.50
N ALA A 31 -7.41 25.40 0.15
CA ALA A 31 -6.71 24.51 1.08
C ALA A 31 -6.00 25.28 2.19
N ALA A 32 -5.33 26.39 1.87
CA ALA A 32 -4.65 27.24 2.83
C ALA A 32 -5.60 27.94 3.82
N SER A 33 -6.86 28.15 3.42
CA SER A 33 -7.89 28.80 4.25
C SER A 33 -8.83 27.81 4.95
N ALA A 34 -8.67 26.51 4.71
CA ALA A 34 -9.52 25.48 5.31
C ALA A 34 -9.33 25.43 6.83
N THR A 35 -10.44 25.39 7.56
CA THR A 35 -10.47 25.31 9.02
C THR A 35 -11.24 24.09 9.47
N ASP A 36 -10.89 23.57 10.65
CA ASP A 36 -11.56 22.42 11.26
C ASP A 36 -13.04 22.72 11.57
N ARG A 37 -13.94 22.13 10.78
CA ARG A 37 -15.40 22.28 10.92
C ARG A 37 -15.98 21.56 12.15
N TYR A 38 -15.19 20.75 12.85
CA TYR A 38 -15.61 19.99 14.02
C TYR A 38 -14.92 20.44 15.31
N ALA A 39 -14.28 21.61 15.33
CA ALA A 39 -13.51 22.10 16.48
C ALA A 39 -14.28 22.07 17.81
N ASP A 40 -15.59 22.35 17.77
CA ASP A 40 -16.44 22.44 18.97
C ASP A 40 -16.83 21.09 19.60
N VAL A 41 -16.64 19.97 18.89
CA VAL A 41 -17.06 18.62 19.34
C VAL A 41 -15.90 17.68 19.62
N ARG A 42 -14.66 18.14 19.47
CA ARG A 42 -13.47 17.33 19.69
C ARG A 42 -13.19 17.14 21.18
N ILE A 43 -12.86 15.91 21.55
CA ILE A 43 -12.23 15.67 22.85
C ILE A 43 -10.77 16.11 22.81
N ASP A 44 -10.22 16.47 23.96
CA ASP A 44 -8.78 16.71 24.11
C ASP A 44 -8.06 15.38 24.36
N ALA A 45 -7.24 14.96 23.41
CA ALA A 45 -6.41 13.76 23.50
C ALA A 45 -4.91 14.08 23.36
N ARG A 46 -4.52 15.35 23.56
CA ARG A 46 -3.12 15.81 23.41
C ARG A 46 -2.16 15.22 24.44
N SER A 47 -2.68 14.64 25.53
CA SER A 47 -1.85 13.95 26.52
C SER A 47 -1.43 12.53 26.11
N ILE A 48 -2.02 11.96 25.05
CA ILE A 48 -1.61 10.65 24.52
C ILE A 48 -0.34 10.87 23.69
N PRO A 49 0.79 10.23 24.02
CA PRO A 49 2.08 10.50 23.37
C PRO A 49 2.17 9.80 22.01
N LEU A 50 1.32 10.18 21.06
CA LEU A 50 1.25 9.58 19.73
C LEU A 50 2.53 9.86 18.93
N VAL A 51 2.97 8.91 18.11
CA VAL A 51 4.08 9.08 17.16
C VAL A 51 3.68 8.61 15.77
N THR A 52 4.23 9.20 14.72
CA THR A 52 4.07 8.71 13.34
C THR A 52 5.25 7.83 12.94
N ILE A 53 5.05 6.87 12.03
CA ILE A 53 6.11 6.02 11.47
C ILE A 53 5.89 5.89 9.96
N ASP A 54 6.77 6.53 9.18
CA ASP A 54 6.59 6.67 7.73
C ASP A 54 7.93 6.52 6.99
N PRO A 55 7.94 6.43 5.65
CA PRO A 55 9.19 6.53 4.91
C PRO A 55 9.92 7.85 5.20
N ALA A 56 11.25 7.81 5.14
CA ALA A 56 12.07 9.00 5.31
C ALA A 56 11.62 10.11 4.35
N GLY A 57 11.41 11.32 4.88
CA GLY A 57 10.97 12.48 4.08
C GLY A 57 9.45 12.64 3.93
N SER A 58 8.62 11.64 4.23
CA SER A 58 7.15 11.72 4.11
C SER A 58 6.52 12.83 4.95
N LYS A 59 5.70 13.69 4.35
CA LYS A 59 5.00 14.78 5.05
C LYS A 59 3.49 14.59 5.09
N ASP A 60 2.94 13.68 4.31
CA ASP A 60 1.54 13.28 4.24
C ASP A 60 1.23 12.21 5.30
N LEU A 61 1.34 12.58 6.58
CA LEU A 61 1.27 11.66 7.72
C LEU A 61 -0.20 11.40 8.09
N ASP A 62 -0.75 10.30 7.58
CA ASP A 62 -2.14 9.88 7.83
C ASP A 62 -2.37 9.38 9.26
N GLN A 63 -1.36 8.80 9.90
CA GLN A 63 -1.49 7.87 11.01
C GLN A 63 -0.52 8.22 12.14
N ALA A 64 -0.99 8.17 13.38
CA ALA A 64 -0.15 8.21 14.57
C ALA A 64 -0.59 7.15 15.58
N VAL A 65 0.37 6.51 16.25
CA VAL A 65 0.14 5.36 17.13
C VAL A 65 0.75 5.57 18.52
N ALA A 66 0.07 5.06 19.53
CA ALA A 66 0.62 4.81 20.86
C ALA A 66 0.05 3.49 21.40
N ILE A 67 0.89 2.66 22.00
CA ILE A 67 0.52 1.35 22.53
C ILE A 67 0.88 1.27 24.00
N GLU A 68 -0.08 0.89 24.83
CA GLU A 68 0.09 0.77 26.28
C GLU A 68 -0.23 -0.66 26.74
N ARG A 69 0.47 -1.12 27.78
CA ARG A 69 0.15 -2.37 28.45
C ARG A 69 -1.05 -2.16 29.37
N ARG A 70 -2.02 -3.09 29.33
CA ARG A 70 -3.14 -3.15 30.30
C ARG A 70 -2.85 -4.22 31.36
N SER A 71 -3.74 -4.35 32.34
CA SER A 71 -3.66 -5.46 33.33
C SER A 71 -3.70 -6.84 32.66
N ASP A 72 -4.43 -6.92 31.54
CA ASP A 72 -4.44 -8.05 30.62
C ASP A 72 -4.42 -7.49 29.18
N GLY A 73 -3.56 -8.03 28.32
CA GLY A 73 -3.38 -7.56 26.94
C GLY A 73 -2.80 -6.15 26.77
N PHE A 74 -3.43 -5.36 25.90
CA PHE A 74 -2.90 -4.08 25.38
C PHE A 74 -4.00 -3.05 25.11
N ARG A 75 -3.63 -1.77 25.10
CA ARG A 75 -4.42 -0.68 24.54
C ARG A 75 -3.68 -0.07 23.36
N VAL A 76 -4.34 0.05 22.21
CA VAL A 76 -3.79 0.73 21.03
C VAL A 76 -4.60 2.00 20.79
N HIS A 77 -3.94 3.14 20.90
CA HIS A 77 -4.44 4.42 20.42
C HIS A 77 -3.92 4.65 19.00
N TYR A 78 -4.85 4.87 18.07
CA TYR A 78 -4.53 5.04 16.67
C TYR A 78 -5.28 6.24 16.10
N ALA A 79 -4.57 7.35 15.95
CA ALA A 79 -5.10 8.59 15.41
C ALA A 79 -4.97 8.59 13.89
N ILE A 80 -6.09 8.85 13.22
CA ILE A 80 -6.17 9.03 11.77
C ILE A 80 -6.47 10.50 11.46
N ALA A 81 -5.74 11.10 10.51
CA ALA A 81 -6.00 12.45 10.03
C ALA A 81 -7.49 12.67 9.67
N ASP A 82 -8.14 13.67 10.29
CA ASP A 82 -9.56 13.95 10.04
C ASP A 82 -9.74 14.88 8.81
N VAL A 83 -9.50 14.34 7.62
CA VAL A 83 -9.58 15.12 6.36
C VAL A 83 -11.00 15.66 6.11
N ALA A 84 -12.04 14.96 6.60
CA ALA A 84 -13.41 15.45 6.52
C ALA A 84 -13.59 16.77 7.28
N ALA A 85 -12.78 17.06 8.30
CA ALA A 85 -12.80 18.34 9.00
C ALA A 85 -12.56 19.55 8.10
N PHE A 86 -11.79 19.39 7.03
CA PHE A 86 -11.31 20.49 6.20
C PHE A 86 -12.02 20.61 4.84
N ILE A 87 -12.79 19.59 4.44
CA ILE A 87 -13.43 19.53 3.12
C ILE A 87 -14.94 19.63 3.28
N GLU A 88 -15.53 20.73 2.82
CA GLU A 88 -16.97 20.96 2.85
C GLU A 88 -17.65 20.30 1.63
N PRO A 89 -18.75 19.54 1.83
CA PRO A 89 -19.54 19.02 0.72
C PRO A 89 -19.98 20.14 -0.23
N GLY A 90 -19.60 20.02 -1.50
CA GLY A 90 -19.92 20.99 -2.54
C GLY A 90 -18.89 22.12 -2.71
N ASP A 91 -17.80 22.16 -1.96
CA ASP A 91 -16.71 23.13 -2.20
C ASP A 91 -15.80 22.72 -3.38
N VAL A 92 -14.77 23.53 -3.66
CA VAL A 92 -13.81 23.27 -4.76
C VAL A 92 -12.92 22.06 -4.47
N ILE A 93 -12.48 21.85 -3.23
CA ILE A 93 -11.58 20.75 -2.84
C ILE A 93 -12.33 19.41 -2.88
N HIS A 94 -13.60 19.41 -2.45
CA HIS A 94 -14.50 18.27 -2.52
C HIS A 94 -14.67 17.79 -3.96
N ARG A 95 -15.02 18.69 -4.88
CA ARG A 95 -15.14 18.36 -6.31
C ARG A 95 -13.84 17.81 -6.88
N GLU A 96 -12.71 18.43 -6.56
CA GLU A 96 -11.40 17.97 -7.03
C GLU A 96 -11.05 16.58 -6.47
N SER A 97 -11.31 16.34 -5.18
CA SER A 97 -11.05 15.04 -4.54
C SER A 97 -11.89 13.91 -5.16
N LEU A 98 -13.14 14.18 -5.55
CA LEU A 98 -13.99 13.24 -6.29
C LEU A 98 -13.46 12.95 -7.70
N MET A 99 -12.72 13.87 -8.30
CA MET A 99 -12.08 13.69 -9.62
C MET A 99 -10.75 12.93 -9.51
N ARG A 100 -9.93 13.22 -8.48
CA ARG A 100 -8.61 12.59 -8.29
C ARG A 100 -8.69 11.19 -7.68
N GLY A 101 -9.54 10.99 -6.68
CA GLY A 101 -9.79 9.69 -6.03
C GLY A 101 -8.68 9.16 -5.13
N GLN A 102 -7.43 9.26 -5.53
CA GLN A 102 -6.27 8.88 -4.72
C GLN A 102 -4.99 9.56 -5.18
N THR A 103 -3.99 9.58 -4.32
CA THR A 103 -2.63 9.95 -4.69
C THR A 103 -2.02 8.85 -5.56
N MET A 104 -1.43 9.22 -6.70
CA MET A 104 -0.62 8.31 -7.52
C MET A 104 0.86 8.63 -7.29
N TYR A 105 1.62 7.66 -6.80
CA TYR A 105 3.04 7.87 -6.49
C TYR A 105 3.87 7.53 -7.73
N LEU A 106 4.24 8.55 -8.51
CA LEU A 106 5.30 8.38 -9.51
C LEU A 106 6.64 8.25 -8.76
N PRO A 107 7.65 7.62 -9.36
CA PRO A 107 8.93 7.39 -8.67
C PRO A 107 9.74 8.66 -8.36
N ASP A 108 9.43 9.77 -9.03
CA ASP A 108 10.05 11.10 -8.86
C ASP A 108 9.15 12.07 -8.06
N GLU A 109 7.84 12.10 -8.31
CA GLU A 109 6.91 13.03 -7.66
C GLU A 109 5.48 12.45 -7.47
N PRO A 110 4.82 12.65 -6.31
CA PRO A 110 3.44 12.21 -6.12
C PRO A 110 2.43 13.12 -6.83
N ALA A 111 1.53 12.55 -7.62
CA ALA A 111 0.31 13.21 -8.06
C ALA A 111 -0.76 13.12 -6.95
N ARG A 112 -0.83 14.16 -6.12
CA ARG A 112 -1.56 14.16 -4.83
C ARG A 112 -3.07 14.17 -4.98
N LEU A 113 -3.77 13.57 -4.02
CA LEU A 113 -5.22 13.66 -3.87
C LEU A 113 -5.69 15.07 -3.43
N HIS A 114 -4.93 15.70 -2.54
CA HIS A 114 -5.24 17.04 -1.99
C HIS A 114 -4.03 17.97 -2.15
N PRO A 115 -4.24 19.30 -2.22
CA PRO A 115 -3.14 20.27 -2.19
C PRO A 115 -2.22 20.07 -0.98
N GLU A 116 -0.96 20.49 -1.09
CA GLU A 116 0.06 20.28 -0.05
C GLU A 116 -0.26 21.02 1.25
N GLU A 117 -0.89 22.20 1.16
CA GLU A 117 -1.33 22.99 2.30
C GLU A 117 -2.27 22.19 3.23
N LEU A 118 -3.02 21.25 2.65
CA LEU A 118 -3.86 20.33 3.39
C LEU A 118 -3.13 19.01 3.68
N SER A 119 -2.67 18.31 2.63
CA SER A 119 -2.14 16.94 2.73
C SER A 119 -0.82 16.83 3.47
N GLU A 120 0.06 17.84 3.35
CA GLU A 120 1.36 17.91 4.03
C GLU A 120 1.37 18.96 5.15
N GLY A 121 0.23 19.60 5.40
CA GLY A 121 0.09 20.74 6.31
C GLY A 121 -1.01 20.53 7.34
N ALA A 122 -2.16 21.16 7.12
CA ALA A 122 -3.22 21.29 8.14
C ALA A 122 -3.83 19.95 8.59
N ALA A 123 -3.93 18.97 7.68
CA ALA A 123 -4.49 17.66 8.01
C ALA A 123 -3.43 16.59 8.36
N SER A 124 -2.17 16.81 8.01
CA SER A 124 -1.08 15.89 8.33
C SER A 124 -0.76 15.89 9.84
N LEU A 125 -0.58 14.70 10.41
CA LEU A 125 -0.25 14.49 11.83
C LEU A 125 1.24 14.79 12.15
N LEU A 126 1.71 15.94 11.69
CA LEU A 126 3.07 16.44 11.93
C LEU A 126 3.40 16.52 13.43
N ALA A 127 4.66 16.25 13.76
CA ALA A 127 5.15 16.33 15.13
C ALA A 127 5.10 17.76 15.69
N ASP A 128 4.92 17.85 17.01
CA ASP A 128 4.92 19.06 17.82
C ASP A 128 3.83 20.09 17.47
N VAL A 129 2.76 19.66 16.78
CA VAL A 129 1.62 20.53 16.47
C VAL A 129 0.29 19.83 16.75
N ASP A 130 -0.64 20.57 17.34
CA ASP A 130 -2.01 20.10 17.58
C ASP A 130 -2.71 19.86 16.23
N ARG A 131 -3.32 18.69 16.07
CA ARG A 131 -3.99 18.27 14.84
C ARG A 131 -5.35 17.62 15.10
N PRO A 132 -6.36 17.93 14.25
CA PRO A 132 -7.63 17.22 14.29
C PRO A 132 -7.47 15.79 13.76
N ALA A 133 -7.92 14.83 14.56
CA ALA A 133 -7.89 13.42 14.21
C ALA A 133 -9.20 12.73 14.56
N VAL A 134 -9.42 11.60 13.91
CA VAL A 134 -10.34 10.56 14.35
C VAL A 134 -9.51 9.54 15.12
N LEU A 135 -9.70 9.50 16.44
CA LEU A 135 -8.96 8.63 17.35
C LEU A 135 -9.71 7.32 17.53
N TRP A 136 -9.07 6.23 17.09
CA TRP A 136 -9.48 4.87 17.41
C TRP A 136 -8.78 4.44 18.70
N THR A 137 -9.52 3.83 19.61
CA THR A 137 -8.97 3.16 20.80
C THR A 137 -9.39 1.70 20.79
N PHE A 138 -8.42 0.80 20.75
CA PHE A 138 -8.64 -0.64 20.81
C PHE A 138 -8.15 -1.16 22.15
N ASP A 139 -8.98 -1.94 22.84
CA ASP A 139 -8.50 -2.84 23.89
C ASP A 139 -8.34 -4.22 23.27
N LEU A 140 -7.12 -4.77 23.40
CA LEU A 140 -6.74 -6.09 22.93
C LEU A 140 -6.52 -7.02 24.12
N ASP A 141 -6.83 -8.30 23.96
CA ASP A 141 -6.49 -9.35 24.92
C ASP A 141 -5.00 -9.75 24.83
N SER A 142 -4.57 -10.75 25.62
CA SER A 142 -3.19 -11.25 25.63
C SER A 142 -2.76 -11.92 24.31
N ASP A 143 -3.72 -12.36 23.50
CA ASP A 143 -3.48 -12.96 22.18
C ASP A 143 -3.52 -11.90 21.06
N GLY A 144 -3.72 -10.63 21.42
CA GLY A 144 -3.80 -9.51 20.48
C GLY A 144 -5.15 -9.41 19.76
N GLU A 145 -6.19 -10.11 20.20
CA GLU A 145 -7.54 -10.02 19.61
C GLU A 145 -8.35 -8.87 20.21
N ILE A 146 -9.26 -8.30 19.41
CA ILE A 146 -10.07 -7.14 19.82
C ILE A 146 -11.08 -7.55 20.89
N GLU A 147 -11.01 -6.93 22.06
CA GLU A 147 -12.06 -6.98 23.08
C GLU A 147 -13.07 -5.84 22.91
N SER A 148 -12.59 -4.64 22.62
CA SER A 148 -13.44 -3.47 22.37
C SER A 148 -12.79 -2.45 21.46
N VAL A 149 -13.64 -1.66 20.80
CA VAL A 149 -13.27 -0.55 19.93
C VAL A 149 -14.09 0.67 20.32
N ASP A 150 -13.41 1.81 20.48
CA ASP A 150 -14.02 3.13 20.61
C ASP A 150 -13.48 4.06 19.51
N LEU A 151 -14.33 4.98 19.06
CA LEU A 151 -14.02 5.89 17.96
C LEU A 151 -14.63 7.26 18.21
N VAL A 152 -13.77 8.29 18.26
CA VAL A 152 -14.17 9.67 18.54
C VAL A 152 -13.37 10.69 17.72
N ARG A 153 -13.94 11.87 17.49
CA ARG A 153 -13.16 13.03 17.00
C ARG A 153 -12.36 13.62 18.16
N ALA A 154 -11.07 13.81 17.94
CA ALA A 154 -10.14 14.31 18.95
C ALA A 154 -9.23 15.40 18.38
N MET A 155 -8.69 16.22 19.27
CA MET A 155 -7.48 17.01 19.05
C MET A 155 -6.31 16.24 19.63
N VAL A 156 -5.30 15.95 18.82
CA VAL A 156 -4.11 15.16 19.19
C VAL A 156 -2.83 15.96 19.05
N HIS A 157 -1.75 15.50 19.68
CA HIS A 157 -0.42 16.09 19.57
C HIS A 157 0.59 14.97 19.34
N SER A 158 1.08 14.85 18.10
CA SER A 158 2.14 13.88 17.80
C SER A 158 3.46 14.38 18.41
N VAL A 159 4.13 13.56 19.22
CA VAL A 159 5.36 13.95 19.95
C VAL A 159 6.62 13.64 19.17
N ALA A 160 6.53 12.82 18.11
CA ALA A 160 7.66 12.50 17.25
C ALA A 160 7.19 12.07 15.86
N ARG A 161 7.99 12.44 14.85
CA ARG A 161 7.90 11.92 13.48
C ARG A 161 9.06 10.98 13.27
N LEU A 162 8.78 9.68 13.23
CA LEU A 162 9.78 8.63 13.08
C LEU A 162 9.79 8.10 11.65
N ASP A 163 10.95 7.59 11.22
CA ASP A 163 11.09 6.87 9.95
C ASP A 163 11.39 5.38 10.16
N TYR A 164 11.02 4.55 9.19
CA TYR A 164 11.16 3.09 9.32
C TYR A 164 12.60 2.62 9.52
N ASP A 165 13.59 3.29 8.91
CA ASP A 165 15.00 2.93 9.06
C ASP A 165 15.48 3.21 10.49
N GLY A 166 15.13 4.39 11.02
CA GLY A 166 15.42 4.78 12.40
C GLY A 166 14.76 3.86 13.42
N VAL A 167 13.46 3.56 13.26
CA VAL A 167 12.74 2.67 14.20
C VAL A 167 13.29 1.24 14.15
N GLN A 168 13.69 0.74 12.97
CA GLN A 168 14.32 -0.57 12.87
C GLN A 168 15.68 -0.60 13.61
N ALA A 169 16.50 0.45 13.48
CA ALA A 169 17.75 0.56 14.22
C ALA A 169 17.52 0.65 15.75
N ASP A 170 16.52 1.42 16.18
CA ASP A 170 16.15 1.54 17.60
C ASP A 170 15.63 0.20 18.17
N LEU A 171 14.87 -0.57 17.38
CA LEU A 171 14.45 -1.92 17.74
C LEU A 171 15.65 -2.84 17.97
N GLU A 172 16.62 -2.84 17.07
CA GLU A 172 17.84 -3.65 17.18
C GLU A 172 18.72 -3.24 18.36
N ALA A 173 18.72 -1.96 18.71
CA ALA A 173 19.42 -1.42 19.87
C ALA A 173 18.67 -1.61 21.21
N GLY A 174 17.39 -2.04 21.17
CA GLY A 174 16.53 -2.14 22.35
C GLY A 174 16.17 -0.77 22.95
N GLN A 175 15.99 0.24 22.10
CA GLN A 175 15.79 1.65 22.46
C GLN A 175 14.58 2.28 21.76
N LEU A 176 13.57 1.47 21.42
CA LEU A 176 12.34 1.96 20.82
C LEU A 176 11.73 3.11 21.61
N HIS A 177 11.15 4.09 20.90
CA HIS A 177 10.37 5.15 21.51
C HIS A 177 9.24 4.54 22.37
N SER A 178 9.02 5.08 23.57
CA SER A 178 8.13 4.48 24.58
C SER A 178 6.71 4.23 24.06
N SER A 179 6.21 5.09 23.17
CA SER A 179 4.88 4.95 22.56
C SER A 179 4.71 3.73 21.66
N ILE A 180 5.81 3.13 21.20
CA ILE A 180 5.81 2.00 20.27
C ILE A 180 6.71 0.86 20.74
N GLU A 181 7.13 0.86 22.00
CA GLU A 181 7.92 -0.23 22.60
C GLU A 181 7.21 -1.59 22.47
N LEU A 182 5.87 -1.58 22.54
CA LEU A 182 5.01 -2.77 22.43
C LEU A 182 4.61 -3.10 20.98
N LEU A 183 5.01 -2.29 19.99
CA LEU A 183 4.64 -2.50 18.58
C LEU A 183 5.09 -3.87 18.05
N PRO A 184 6.32 -4.36 18.33
CA PRO A 184 6.73 -5.70 17.90
C PRO A 184 5.85 -6.80 18.50
N GLU A 185 5.58 -6.76 19.81
CA GLU A 185 4.77 -7.77 20.50
C GLU A 185 3.34 -7.82 19.95
N VAL A 186 2.68 -6.66 19.83
CA VAL A 186 1.33 -6.57 19.27
C VAL A 186 1.32 -6.99 17.80
N GLY A 187 2.28 -6.52 17.00
CA GLY A 187 2.38 -6.86 15.59
C GLY A 187 2.53 -8.37 15.35
N GLU A 188 3.34 -9.05 16.14
CA GLU A 188 3.53 -10.50 16.06
C GLU A 188 2.27 -11.28 16.44
N LEU A 189 1.60 -10.90 17.53
CA LEU A 189 0.33 -11.50 17.95
C LEU A 189 -0.74 -11.36 16.86
N ARG A 190 -0.89 -10.14 16.32
CA ARG A 190 -1.82 -9.88 15.20
C ARG A 190 -1.50 -10.71 13.97
N ALA A 191 -0.23 -10.78 13.56
CA ALA A 191 0.19 -11.60 12.42
C ALA A 191 -0.04 -13.09 12.64
N ALA A 192 0.05 -13.58 13.89
CA ALA A 192 -0.16 -14.98 14.25
C ALA A 192 -1.65 -15.38 14.37
N SER A 193 -2.57 -14.41 14.42
CA SER A 193 -4.01 -14.62 14.51
C SER A 193 -4.52 -15.60 13.45
N SER A 194 -5.52 -16.40 13.82
CA SER A 194 -6.12 -17.41 12.93
C SER A 194 -6.68 -16.81 11.62
N LEU A 195 -7.16 -15.57 11.67
CA LEU A 195 -7.64 -14.83 10.49
C LEU A 195 -6.49 -14.46 9.54
N ARG A 196 -5.33 -14.13 10.10
CA ARG A 196 -4.17 -13.61 9.35
C ARG A 196 -3.27 -14.69 8.79
N ARG A 197 -3.09 -15.80 9.51
CA ARG A 197 -2.11 -16.85 9.17
C ARG A 197 -2.29 -17.45 7.76
N LYS A 198 -3.51 -17.49 7.25
CA LYS A 198 -3.84 -18.00 5.90
C LYS A 198 -4.04 -16.90 4.87
N ALA A 199 -3.98 -15.65 5.29
CA ALA A 199 -4.19 -14.52 4.41
C ALA A 199 -2.94 -14.33 3.55
N ILE A 200 -3.12 -14.03 2.27
CA ILE A 200 -1.99 -13.73 1.38
C ILE A 200 -1.46 -12.34 1.74
N ASN A 201 -0.38 -12.30 2.52
CA ASN A 201 0.35 -11.07 2.85
C ASN A 201 1.57 -10.91 1.92
N LEU A 202 1.51 -9.91 1.03
CA LEU A 202 2.60 -9.64 0.10
C LEU A 202 3.60 -8.66 0.71
N ARG A 203 4.73 -9.19 1.17
CA ARG A 203 5.89 -8.42 1.63
C ARG A 203 6.77 -8.05 0.45
N VAL A 204 6.22 -7.30 -0.51
CA VAL A 204 6.98 -6.88 -1.69
C VAL A 204 8.02 -5.84 -1.24
N PRO A 205 9.33 -6.06 -1.44
CA PRO A 205 10.34 -5.06 -1.12
C PRO A 205 10.17 -3.84 -2.05
N SER A 206 10.90 -2.77 -1.76
CA SER A 206 10.99 -1.64 -2.68
C SER A 206 12.21 -1.81 -3.58
N VAL A 207 12.22 -1.12 -4.72
CA VAL A 207 13.39 -1.07 -5.60
C VAL A 207 13.79 0.39 -5.75
N ARG A 208 15.08 0.67 -5.62
CA ARG A 208 15.66 1.99 -5.82
C ARG A 208 16.59 1.99 -7.02
N VAL A 209 16.49 3.02 -7.85
CA VAL A 209 17.46 3.33 -8.89
C VAL A 209 18.51 4.26 -8.30
N ARG A 210 19.78 3.87 -8.45
CA ARG A 210 20.94 4.71 -8.12
C ARG A 210 21.72 5.04 -9.39
N GLU A 211 22.19 6.28 -9.50
CA GLU A 211 23.16 6.66 -10.53
C GLU A 211 24.50 5.93 -10.28
N GLY A 212 25.00 5.26 -11.32
CA GLY A 212 26.30 4.59 -11.34
C GLY A 212 27.42 5.52 -11.83
N GLU A 213 28.50 4.94 -12.36
CA GLU A 213 29.54 5.72 -13.04
C GLU A 213 29.08 6.05 -14.48
N GLY A 214 29.16 7.31 -14.89
CA GLY A 214 28.76 7.75 -16.23
C GLY A 214 27.23 7.80 -16.40
N ASP A 215 26.72 7.22 -17.48
CA ASP A 215 25.29 7.17 -17.83
C ASP A 215 24.61 5.85 -17.37
N GLU A 216 25.25 5.12 -16.44
CA GLU A 216 24.75 3.84 -15.94
C GLU A 216 23.84 4.01 -14.72
N TYR A 217 22.88 3.12 -14.57
CA TYR A 217 21.99 3.04 -13.41
C TYR A 217 22.03 1.65 -12.80
N GLU A 218 21.86 1.56 -11.48
CA GLU A 218 21.80 0.31 -10.74
C GLU A 218 20.45 0.16 -10.04
N LEU A 219 19.88 -1.04 -10.09
CA LEU A 219 18.66 -1.41 -9.34
C LEU A 219 19.04 -2.07 -8.03
N ILE A 220 18.67 -1.43 -6.93
CA ILE A 220 18.94 -1.89 -5.57
C ILE A 220 17.61 -2.31 -4.94
N ILE A 221 17.54 -3.55 -4.46
CA ILE A 221 16.42 -3.99 -3.62
C ILE A 221 16.59 -3.32 -2.25
N GLU A 222 15.58 -2.57 -1.83
CA GLU A 222 15.53 -2.00 -0.49
C GLU A 222 14.82 -2.98 0.45
N PRO A 223 15.50 -3.44 1.51
CA PRO A 223 14.92 -4.37 2.46
C PRO A 223 13.61 -3.87 3.04
N ARG A 224 12.66 -4.79 3.22
CA ARG A 224 11.44 -4.48 3.95
C ARG A 224 11.64 -4.80 5.44
N HIS A 225 11.89 -3.77 6.24
CA HIS A 225 12.07 -3.92 7.69
C HIS A 225 10.85 -4.54 8.37
N LYS A 226 11.08 -5.37 9.39
CA LYS A 226 10.02 -6.03 10.16
C LYS A 226 9.08 -5.05 10.85
N VAL A 227 9.59 -3.90 11.30
CA VAL A 227 8.76 -2.84 11.88
C VAL A 227 7.66 -2.36 10.93
N MET A 228 7.88 -2.41 9.62
CA MET A 228 6.85 -2.06 8.63
C MET A 228 5.69 -3.06 8.67
N ASP A 229 5.98 -4.34 8.89
CA ASP A 229 4.96 -5.39 9.02
C ASP A 229 4.19 -5.23 10.34
N TYR A 230 4.88 -4.96 11.46
CA TYR A 230 4.24 -4.71 12.75
C TYR A 230 3.30 -3.49 12.68
N ASN A 231 3.75 -2.38 12.11
CA ASN A 231 2.92 -1.18 11.93
C ASN A 231 1.73 -1.43 10.98
N SER A 232 1.95 -2.24 9.91
CA SER A 232 0.88 -2.61 8.98
C SER A 232 -0.24 -3.38 9.68
N GLU A 233 0.06 -4.22 10.67
CA GLU A 233 -0.97 -4.94 11.42
C GLU A 233 -1.88 -4.02 12.26
N ILE A 234 -1.40 -2.87 12.71
CA ILE A 234 -2.25 -1.84 13.37
C ILE A 234 -3.23 -1.22 12.37
N SER A 235 -2.75 -0.85 11.17
CA SER A 235 -3.63 -0.39 10.09
C SER A 235 -4.68 -1.45 9.69
N LEU A 236 -4.27 -2.73 9.65
CA LEU A 236 -5.16 -3.83 9.32
C LEU A 236 -6.21 -4.07 10.40
N LEU A 237 -5.81 -4.04 11.68
CA LEU A 237 -6.70 -4.09 12.84
C LEU A 237 -7.83 -3.06 12.71
N THR A 238 -7.47 -1.80 12.44
CA THR A 238 -8.44 -0.71 12.30
C THR A 238 -9.37 -0.93 11.11
N GLY A 239 -8.85 -1.32 9.95
CA GLY A 239 -9.69 -1.58 8.77
C GLY A 239 -10.60 -2.81 8.93
N MET A 240 -10.19 -3.84 9.67
CA MET A 240 -11.04 -4.98 10.01
C MET A 240 -12.16 -4.57 10.96
N ALA A 241 -11.86 -3.81 12.01
CA ALA A 241 -12.86 -3.30 12.94
C ALA A 241 -13.90 -2.45 12.20
N ALA A 242 -13.46 -1.52 11.34
CA ALA A 242 -14.33 -0.72 10.50
C ALA A 242 -15.22 -1.58 9.59
N GLY A 243 -14.63 -2.59 8.93
CA GLY A 243 -15.37 -3.53 8.09
C GLY A 243 -16.44 -4.31 8.86
N GLN A 244 -16.12 -4.77 10.07
CA GLN A 244 -17.06 -5.48 10.95
C GLN A 244 -18.20 -4.56 11.43
N MET A 245 -17.91 -3.32 11.83
CA MET A 245 -18.93 -2.34 12.23
C MET A 245 -19.94 -2.10 11.11
N MET A 246 -19.45 -1.83 9.90
CA MET A 246 -20.29 -1.60 8.72
C MET A 246 -21.10 -2.83 8.32
N GLN A 247 -20.48 -4.00 8.37
CA GLN A 247 -21.17 -5.25 8.06
C GLN A 247 -22.28 -5.55 9.07
N ALA A 248 -22.04 -5.38 10.37
CA ALA A 248 -23.06 -5.59 11.40
C ALA A 248 -24.24 -4.62 11.26
N ALA A 249 -23.98 -3.39 10.83
CA ALA A 249 -25.00 -2.39 10.56
C ALA A 249 -25.71 -2.56 9.20
N GLY A 250 -25.15 -3.34 8.27
CA GLY A 250 -25.66 -3.51 6.92
C GLY A 250 -25.54 -2.25 6.05
N THR A 251 -24.62 -1.34 6.37
CA THR A 251 -24.43 -0.07 5.66
C THR A 251 -22.95 0.36 5.70
N GLY A 252 -22.51 1.12 4.70
CA GLY A 252 -21.12 1.56 4.54
C GLY A 252 -20.39 0.88 3.38
N PHE A 253 -19.06 0.95 3.41
CA PHE A 253 -18.20 0.57 2.29
C PHE A 253 -17.23 -0.53 2.71
N LEU A 254 -17.25 -1.67 2.01
CA LEU A 254 -16.22 -2.70 2.17
C LEU A 254 -15.27 -2.70 0.99
N ARG A 255 -13.98 -2.90 1.28
CA ARG A 255 -12.97 -3.32 0.32
C ARG A 255 -13.08 -4.84 0.17
N THR A 256 -13.31 -5.31 -1.04
CA THR A 256 -13.50 -6.74 -1.30
C THR A 256 -12.38 -7.28 -2.16
N LEU A 257 -12.11 -8.57 -2.02
CA LEU A 257 -11.20 -9.31 -2.89
C LEU A 257 -11.67 -10.76 -2.92
N ARG A 258 -12.01 -11.25 -4.11
CA ARG A 258 -12.39 -12.64 -4.31
C ARG A 258 -11.17 -13.57 -4.14
N PRO A 259 -11.38 -14.84 -3.76
CA PRO A 259 -10.32 -15.84 -3.79
C PRO A 259 -9.68 -15.93 -5.17
N ALA A 260 -8.40 -16.34 -5.20
CA ALA A 260 -7.69 -16.59 -6.44
C ALA A 260 -8.37 -17.72 -7.22
N GLU A 261 -8.34 -17.64 -8.55
CA GLU A 261 -8.78 -18.75 -9.40
C GLU A 261 -7.73 -19.88 -9.37
N GLU A 262 -8.17 -21.14 -9.42
CA GLU A 262 -7.28 -22.32 -9.45
C GLU A 262 -6.25 -22.24 -10.58
N SER A 263 -6.62 -21.61 -11.71
CA SER A 263 -5.72 -21.37 -12.85
C SER A 263 -4.54 -20.47 -12.47
N ALA A 264 -4.78 -19.43 -11.69
CA ALA A 264 -3.76 -18.49 -11.21
C ALA A 264 -2.87 -19.13 -10.15
N GLU A 265 -3.44 -19.92 -9.24
CA GLU A 265 -2.67 -20.69 -8.26
C GLU A 265 -1.73 -21.70 -8.93
N ARG A 266 -2.22 -22.44 -9.92
CA ARG A 266 -1.40 -23.39 -10.68
C ARG A 266 -0.23 -22.70 -11.40
N VAL A 267 -0.49 -21.56 -12.02
CA VAL A 267 0.55 -20.74 -12.66
C VAL A 267 1.59 -20.30 -11.62
N PHE A 268 1.15 -19.75 -10.49
CA PHE A 268 2.03 -19.32 -9.41
C PHE A 268 2.88 -20.46 -8.85
N ARG A 269 2.30 -21.64 -8.62
CA ARG A 269 3.04 -22.83 -8.14
C ARG A 269 4.14 -23.26 -9.12
N SER A 270 3.85 -23.20 -10.43
CA SER A 270 4.83 -23.50 -11.48
C SER A 270 5.99 -22.50 -11.48
N GLU A 271 5.69 -21.21 -11.34
CA GLU A 271 6.71 -20.16 -11.25
C GLU A 271 7.53 -20.26 -9.96
N ALA A 272 6.89 -20.60 -8.85
CA ALA A 272 7.56 -20.85 -7.58
C ALA A 272 8.56 -21.99 -7.69
N TRP A 273 8.16 -23.10 -8.33
CA TRP A 273 9.04 -24.22 -8.60
C TRP A 273 10.21 -23.84 -9.52
N ALA A 274 9.95 -23.08 -10.59
CA ALA A 274 11.00 -22.60 -11.49
C ALA A 274 12.03 -21.71 -10.78
N LEU A 275 11.56 -20.87 -9.85
CA LEU A 275 12.41 -20.04 -8.99
C LEU A 275 13.08 -20.82 -7.85
N GLY A 276 12.95 -22.15 -7.81
CA GLY A 276 13.63 -23.01 -6.85
C GLY A 276 12.93 -23.17 -5.49
N TYR A 277 11.65 -22.80 -5.38
CA TYR A 277 10.87 -22.99 -4.16
C TYR A 277 10.10 -24.31 -4.19
N ALA A 278 10.18 -25.07 -3.10
CA ALA A 278 9.39 -26.29 -2.90
C ALA A 278 8.01 -25.91 -2.34
N LEU A 279 7.04 -25.72 -3.22
CA LEU A 279 5.65 -25.48 -2.86
C LEU A 279 4.78 -26.65 -3.34
N ASP A 280 4.57 -27.63 -2.45
CA ASP A 280 3.75 -28.81 -2.76
C ASP A 280 2.31 -28.41 -3.12
N HIS A 281 1.63 -29.26 -3.91
CA HIS A 281 0.28 -29.01 -4.42
C HIS A 281 -0.72 -28.64 -3.31
N ASP A 282 -0.64 -29.30 -2.16
CA ASP A 282 -1.59 -29.13 -1.05
C ASP A 282 -1.15 -28.08 -0.02
N SER A 283 0.03 -27.47 -0.22
CA SER A 283 0.53 -26.42 0.67
C SER A 283 -0.28 -25.13 0.48
N ASP A 284 -0.64 -24.50 1.59
CA ASP A 284 -1.27 -23.18 1.62
C ASP A 284 -0.28 -22.10 1.13
N ILE A 285 -0.68 -21.35 0.10
CA ILE A 285 0.14 -20.30 -0.51
C ILE A 285 0.39 -19.15 0.48
N GLY A 286 -0.60 -18.79 1.31
CA GLY A 286 -0.42 -17.72 2.30
C GLY A 286 0.67 -18.08 3.29
N SER A 287 0.57 -19.27 3.88
CA SER A 287 1.58 -19.83 4.78
C SER A 287 2.97 -19.92 4.12
N PHE A 288 3.05 -20.33 2.85
CA PHE A 288 4.32 -20.36 2.10
C PHE A 288 4.95 -18.97 1.97
N LEU A 289 4.18 -17.96 1.57
CA LEU A 289 4.69 -16.59 1.37
C LEU A 289 5.26 -15.99 2.67
N HIS A 290 4.74 -16.39 3.84
CA HIS A 290 5.30 -16.00 5.14
C HIS A 290 6.71 -16.57 5.41
N THR A 291 7.09 -17.66 4.74
CA THR A 291 8.42 -18.27 4.86
C THR A 291 9.46 -17.72 3.87
N VAL A 292 9.01 -17.01 2.83
CA VAL A 292 9.87 -16.47 1.78
C VAL A 292 10.60 -15.23 2.28
N ASP A 293 11.93 -15.22 2.13
CA ASP A 293 12.77 -14.03 2.29
C ASP A 293 12.65 -13.15 1.05
N ALA A 294 11.83 -12.09 1.18
CA ALA A 294 11.46 -11.21 0.09
C ALA A 294 12.59 -10.30 -0.39
N ASP A 295 13.65 -10.13 0.39
CA ASP A 295 14.75 -9.20 0.09
C ASP A 295 15.81 -9.84 -0.83
N THR A 296 15.69 -11.15 -1.10
CA THR A 296 16.47 -11.83 -2.14
C THR A 296 15.88 -11.61 -3.55
N PRO A 297 16.68 -11.64 -4.63
CA PRO A 297 16.16 -11.53 -6.00
C PRO A 297 15.00 -12.49 -6.30
N ARG A 298 15.17 -13.78 -5.95
CA ARG A 298 14.13 -14.80 -6.14
C ARG A 298 12.91 -14.56 -5.25
N GLY A 299 13.11 -14.14 -4.00
CA GLY A 299 12.01 -13.83 -3.09
C GLY A 299 11.18 -12.64 -3.54
N MET A 300 11.83 -11.58 -4.03
CA MET A 300 11.18 -10.44 -4.66
C MET A 300 10.35 -10.88 -5.87
N ALA A 301 10.91 -11.73 -6.75
CA ALA A 301 10.20 -12.28 -7.90
C ALA A 301 8.95 -13.06 -7.48
N ILE A 302 9.04 -13.92 -6.46
CA ILE A 302 7.87 -14.63 -5.90
C ILE A 302 6.81 -13.67 -5.37
N MET A 303 7.21 -12.66 -4.59
CA MET A 303 6.28 -11.67 -4.04
C MET A 303 5.60 -10.84 -5.14
N ARG A 304 6.33 -10.54 -6.23
CA ARG A 304 5.79 -9.86 -7.42
C ARG A 304 4.79 -10.76 -8.17
N GLU A 305 5.12 -12.03 -8.39
CA GLU A 305 4.21 -12.96 -9.06
C GLU A 305 2.95 -13.26 -8.24
N ALA A 306 3.07 -13.36 -6.91
CA ALA A 306 1.94 -13.59 -6.02
C ALA A 306 0.86 -12.47 -6.09
N GLN A 307 1.18 -11.28 -6.61
CA GLN A 307 0.19 -10.23 -6.86
C GLN A 307 -0.94 -10.68 -7.79
N LYS A 308 -0.70 -11.65 -8.69
CA LYS A 308 -1.75 -12.18 -9.58
C LYS A 308 -2.85 -12.92 -8.82
N LEU A 309 -2.55 -13.41 -7.61
CA LEU A 309 -3.50 -14.08 -6.73
C LEU A 309 -4.46 -13.08 -6.05
N LEU A 310 -4.15 -11.79 -6.07
CA LEU A 310 -4.94 -10.72 -5.45
C LEU A 310 -5.74 -9.89 -6.48
N ARG A 311 -6.06 -10.48 -7.63
CA ARG A 311 -6.80 -9.80 -8.70
C ARG A 311 -8.29 -9.65 -8.37
N GLY A 312 -8.90 -8.59 -8.89
CA GLY A 312 -10.33 -8.33 -8.75
C GLY A 312 -10.72 -7.63 -7.45
N ALA A 313 -9.76 -6.99 -6.77
CA ALA A 313 -10.05 -6.22 -5.58
C ALA A 313 -10.95 -5.01 -5.90
N GLY A 314 -12.10 -4.91 -5.26
CA GLY A 314 -13.15 -3.91 -5.53
C GLY A 314 -13.61 -3.18 -4.27
N TYR A 315 -14.68 -2.39 -4.42
CA TYR A 315 -15.41 -1.82 -3.30
C TYR A 315 -16.90 -2.12 -3.46
N VAL A 316 -17.58 -2.35 -2.35
CA VAL A 316 -19.04 -2.56 -2.32
C VAL A 316 -19.69 -1.61 -1.33
N ASP A 317 -20.87 -1.12 -1.72
CA ASP A 317 -21.78 -0.33 -0.89
C ASP A 317 -22.80 -1.31 -0.28
N LEU A 318 -22.75 -1.48 1.04
CA LEU A 318 -23.59 -2.44 1.75
C LEU A 318 -25.07 -2.07 1.75
N SER A 319 -25.41 -0.81 1.47
CA SER A 319 -26.81 -0.42 1.28
C SER A 319 -27.43 -1.03 0.00
N LYS A 320 -26.61 -1.59 -0.90
CA LYS A 320 -27.03 -2.10 -2.21
C LYS A 320 -26.59 -3.53 -2.50
N LYS A 321 -25.59 -4.05 -1.80
CA LYS A 321 -24.98 -5.36 -2.05
C LYS A 321 -24.72 -6.10 -0.75
N ASP A 322 -24.75 -7.41 -0.83
CA ASP A 322 -24.37 -8.27 0.28
C ASP A 322 -22.89 -8.11 0.63
N PRO A 323 -22.52 -8.28 1.92
CA PRO A 323 -21.15 -8.19 2.36
C PRO A 323 -20.31 -9.36 1.84
N GLU A 324 -19.13 -9.06 1.29
CA GLU A 324 -18.15 -10.03 0.83
C GLU A 324 -16.88 -9.93 1.66
N VAL A 325 -16.26 -11.08 1.96
CA VAL A 325 -14.96 -11.13 2.64
C VAL A 325 -13.82 -10.76 1.69
N HIS A 326 -12.73 -10.23 2.25
CA HIS A 326 -11.52 -9.93 1.50
C HIS A 326 -10.53 -11.10 1.64
N ALA A 327 -10.33 -11.88 0.57
CA ALA A 327 -9.51 -13.10 0.61
C ALA A 327 -8.07 -12.87 1.10
N GLY A 328 -7.44 -11.75 0.72
CA GLY A 328 -6.10 -11.38 1.19
C GLY A 328 -6.01 -10.91 2.65
N ILE A 329 -7.16 -10.78 3.33
CA ILE A 329 -7.25 -10.37 4.75
C ILE A 329 -7.88 -11.46 5.62
N GLY A 330 -8.80 -12.26 5.07
CA GLY A 330 -9.51 -13.33 5.78
C GLY A 330 -10.84 -12.91 6.40
N GLY A 331 -11.28 -11.66 6.23
CA GLY A 331 -12.51 -11.14 6.84
C GLY A 331 -13.08 -9.90 6.14
N TYR A 332 -14.06 -9.25 6.77
CA TYR A 332 -14.57 -7.96 6.32
C TYR A 332 -13.53 -6.88 6.58
N TYR A 333 -13.34 -6.01 5.59
CA TYR A 333 -12.29 -5.01 5.62
C TYR A 333 -12.78 -3.71 4.98
N SER A 334 -12.50 -2.59 5.61
CA SER A 334 -12.73 -1.26 5.05
C SER A 334 -11.44 -0.44 5.10
N HIS A 335 -11.32 0.46 4.15
CA HIS A 335 -10.23 1.42 4.11
C HIS A 335 -10.64 2.65 4.92
N VAL A 336 -9.96 2.91 6.03
CA VAL A 336 -10.25 4.03 6.97
C VAL A 336 -8.98 4.67 7.56
N THR A 337 -7.80 4.28 7.06
CA THR A 337 -6.52 4.63 7.70
C THR A 337 -5.65 5.55 6.85
N ALA A 338 -6.05 5.89 5.63
CA ALA A 338 -5.23 6.66 4.69
C ALA A 338 -5.97 7.81 3.98
N PRO A 339 -6.73 8.67 4.70
CA PRO A 339 -7.60 9.66 4.07
C PRO A 339 -6.89 10.79 3.32
N LEU A 340 -5.61 11.08 3.59
CA LEU A 340 -4.84 12.09 2.85
C LEU A 340 -4.54 11.65 1.42
N ARG A 341 -4.51 10.33 1.17
CA ARG A 341 -4.13 9.74 -0.12
C ARG A 341 -5.19 8.85 -0.75
N ARG A 342 -6.33 8.61 -0.08
CA ARG A 342 -7.38 7.73 -0.59
C ARG A 342 -8.76 8.23 -0.21
N LEU A 343 -9.57 8.56 -1.21
CA LEU A 343 -10.85 9.23 -1.05
C LEU A 343 -11.85 8.45 -0.19
N VAL A 344 -11.97 7.13 -0.41
CA VAL A 344 -12.98 6.31 0.28
C VAL A 344 -12.82 6.28 1.79
N ASP A 345 -11.59 6.45 2.30
CA ASP A 345 -11.31 6.45 3.74
C ASP A 345 -12.06 7.55 4.46
N ARG A 346 -12.13 8.74 3.84
CA ARG A 346 -12.91 9.87 4.37
C ARG A 346 -14.38 9.50 4.56
N TYR A 347 -14.97 8.78 3.61
CA TYR A 347 -16.38 8.39 3.64
C TYR A 347 -16.63 7.23 4.60
N ALA A 348 -15.74 6.24 4.59
CA ALA A 348 -15.82 5.08 5.46
C ALA A 348 -15.67 5.48 6.94
N THR A 349 -14.76 6.41 7.25
CA THR A 349 -14.58 6.92 8.62
C THR A 349 -15.83 7.64 9.14
N GLU A 350 -16.53 8.41 8.31
CA GLU A 350 -17.79 9.07 8.71
C GLU A 350 -18.91 8.06 9.01
N VAL A 351 -18.96 6.95 8.26
CA VAL A 351 -19.88 5.85 8.59
C VAL A 351 -19.53 5.27 9.96
N CYS A 352 -18.25 4.98 10.23
CA CYS A 352 -17.83 4.45 11.53
C CYS A 352 -18.12 5.42 12.69
N LEU A 353 -17.91 6.73 12.51
CA LEU A 353 -18.22 7.75 13.52
C LEU A 353 -19.73 7.79 13.84
N ALA A 354 -20.57 7.73 12.81
CA ALA A 354 -22.02 7.69 12.99
C ALA A 354 -22.47 6.42 13.73
N LEU A 355 -21.93 5.26 13.33
CA LEU A 355 -22.24 3.98 13.97
C LEU A 355 -21.76 3.91 15.42
N SER A 356 -20.59 4.46 15.74
CA SER A 356 -20.04 4.51 17.11
C SER A 356 -20.93 5.29 18.08
N THR A 357 -21.54 6.38 17.60
CA THR A 357 -22.38 7.26 18.42
C THR A 357 -23.88 6.97 18.31
N GLY A 358 -24.27 6.05 17.43
CA GLY A 358 -25.68 5.77 17.11
C GLY A 358 -26.38 6.92 16.38
N SER A 359 -25.63 7.84 15.76
CA SER A 359 -26.18 8.95 14.98
C SER A 359 -26.49 8.51 13.54
N GLU A 360 -27.25 9.34 12.82
CA GLU A 360 -27.45 9.12 11.38
C GLU A 360 -26.15 9.34 10.60
N ILE A 361 -25.93 8.55 9.57
CA ILE A 361 -24.83 8.74 8.62
C ILE A 361 -25.06 10.06 7.87
N PRO A 362 -24.08 10.97 7.78
CA PRO A 362 -24.26 12.24 7.11
C PRO A 362 -24.75 12.08 5.67
N GLN A 363 -25.76 12.87 5.26
CA GLN A 363 -26.41 12.71 3.95
C GLN A 363 -25.43 12.78 2.77
N TRP A 364 -24.42 13.66 2.85
CA TRP A 364 -23.40 13.80 1.81
C TRP A 364 -22.58 12.52 1.56
N VAL A 365 -22.44 11.65 2.58
CA VAL A 365 -21.75 10.36 2.44
C VAL A 365 -22.56 9.44 1.50
N SER A 366 -23.87 9.39 1.72
CA SER A 366 -24.79 8.59 0.91
C SER A 366 -24.97 9.15 -0.50
N ASP A 367 -25.03 10.47 -0.64
CA ASP A 367 -25.21 11.15 -1.94
C ASP A 367 -24.01 10.92 -2.86
N ASP A 368 -22.79 10.99 -2.32
CA ASP A 368 -21.56 10.83 -3.09
C ASP A 368 -21.16 9.37 -3.30
N ALA A 369 -21.70 8.43 -2.52
CA ALA A 369 -21.30 7.01 -2.55
C ALA A 369 -21.15 6.42 -3.96
N PRO A 370 -22.10 6.59 -4.91
CA PRO A 370 -21.95 6.09 -6.28
C PRO A 370 -20.73 6.69 -6.99
N THR A 371 -20.46 7.98 -6.80
CA THR A 371 -19.35 8.70 -7.41
C THR A 371 -18.03 8.25 -6.80
N VAL A 372 -17.94 8.15 -5.47
CA VAL A 372 -16.74 7.69 -4.76
C VAL A 372 -16.33 6.30 -5.24
N LEU A 373 -17.25 5.34 -5.26
CA LEU A 373 -16.92 3.96 -5.66
C LEU A 373 -16.49 3.87 -7.13
N LYS A 374 -17.16 4.62 -8.02
CA LYS A 374 -16.79 4.71 -9.43
C LYS A 374 -15.40 5.34 -9.60
N THR A 375 -15.11 6.42 -8.89
CA THR A 375 -13.81 7.10 -8.91
C THR A 375 -12.71 6.20 -8.38
N MET A 376 -12.91 5.51 -7.26
CA MET A 376 -11.93 4.58 -6.71
C MET A 376 -11.62 3.43 -7.67
N MET A 377 -12.62 2.87 -8.34
CA MET A 377 -12.40 1.84 -9.35
C MET A 377 -11.57 2.35 -10.53
N ARG A 378 -11.95 3.50 -11.09
CA ARG A 378 -11.25 4.12 -12.24
C ARG A 378 -9.81 4.47 -11.89
N THR A 379 -9.60 5.08 -10.73
CA THR A 379 -8.27 5.56 -10.32
C THR A 379 -7.36 4.42 -9.89
N ASN A 380 -7.89 3.31 -9.36
CA ASN A 380 -7.11 2.09 -9.12
C ASN A 380 -6.60 1.46 -10.41
N GLN A 381 -7.44 1.41 -11.45
CA GLN A 381 -7.05 0.94 -12.77
C GLN A 381 -5.96 1.82 -13.37
N LEU A 382 -6.13 3.15 -13.28
CA LEU A 382 -5.16 4.12 -13.80
C LEU A 382 -3.82 4.01 -13.07
N ALA A 383 -3.82 4.00 -11.73
CA ALA A 383 -2.61 3.83 -10.92
C ALA A 383 -1.85 2.55 -11.29
N SER A 384 -2.56 1.42 -11.43
CA SER A 384 -1.93 0.14 -11.83
C SER A 384 -1.28 0.19 -13.23
N THR A 385 -1.86 0.96 -14.15
CA THR A 385 -1.29 1.17 -15.49
C THR A 385 -0.06 2.07 -15.43
N VAL A 386 -0.14 3.16 -14.67
CA VAL A 386 0.97 4.12 -14.48
C VAL A 386 2.15 3.43 -13.78
N ASP A 387 1.91 2.69 -12.70
CA ASP A 387 2.95 1.94 -11.97
C ASP A 387 3.71 0.99 -12.91
N ARG A 388 2.99 0.27 -13.78
CA ARG A 388 3.58 -0.62 -14.77
C ARG A 388 4.40 0.15 -15.80
N ALA A 389 3.87 1.27 -16.30
CA ALA A 389 4.59 2.10 -17.26
C ALA A 389 5.88 2.67 -16.66
N CYS A 390 5.86 3.11 -15.40
CA CYS A 390 7.04 3.60 -14.69
C CYS A 390 8.07 2.50 -14.48
N LEU A 391 7.63 1.30 -14.08
CA LEU A 391 8.51 0.15 -13.93
C LEU A 391 9.17 -0.23 -15.27
N ASN A 392 8.39 -0.35 -16.34
CA ASN A 392 8.91 -0.69 -17.65
C ASN A 392 9.88 0.37 -18.20
N LEU A 393 9.59 1.66 -18.02
CA LEU A 393 10.50 2.75 -18.38
C LEU A 393 11.82 2.62 -17.61
N THR A 394 11.74 2.33 -16.32
CA THR A 394 12.90 2.18 -15.46
C THR A 394 13.75 0.98 -15.86
N GLU A 395 13.13 -0.20 -16.00
CA GLU A 395 13.80 -1.43 -16.43
C GLU A 395 14.47 -1.23 -17.81
N ALA A 396 13.78 -0.61 -18.77
CA ALA A 396 14.34 -0.31 -20.10
C ALA A 396 15.50 0.70 -20.05
N THR A 397 15.41 1.71 -19.18
CA THR A 397 16.48 2.73 -19.02
C THR A 397 17.72 2.12 -18.38
N VAL A 398 17.55 1.34 -17.32
CA VAL A 398 18.64 0.64 -16.62
C VAL A 398 19.34 -0.35 -17.55
N LEU A 399 18.58 -1.08 -18.38
CA LEU A 399 19.12 -2.14 -19.22
C LEU A 399 19.67 -1.64 -20.57
N GLN A 400 19.29 -0.45 -21.04
CA GLN A 400 19.71 0.08 -22.34
C GLN A 400 21.24 0.06 -22.58
N PRO A 401 22.10 0.46 -21.64
CA PRO A 401 23.56 0.41 -21.83
C PRO A 401 24.11 -1.01 -22.04
N TRP A 402 23.34 -2.03 -21.65
CA TRP A 402 23.78 -3.42 -21.60
C TRP A 402 23.32 -4.26 -22.80
N VAL A 403 22.65 -3.66 -23.79
CA VAL A 403 22.24 -4.37 -25.01
C VAL A 403 23.44 -5.06 -25.66
N GLY A 404 23.28 -6.34 -26.02
CA GLY A 404 24.33 -7.22 -26.53
C GLY A 404 25.08 -8.03 -25.46
N HIS A 405 24.81 -7.81 -24.16
CA HIS A 405 25.41 -8.60 -23.08
C HIS A 405 24.55 -9.82 -22.73
N ASN A 406 25.21 -10.82 -22.14
CA ASN A 406 24.58 -12.06 -21.68
C ASN A 406 24.30 -12.00 -20.17
N PHE A 407 23.09 -12.39 -19.79
CA PHE A 407 22.60 -12.36 -18.41
C PHE A 407 22.23 -13.76 -17.94
N GLN A 408 22.50 -14.07 -16.67
CA GLN A 408 22.00 -15.29 -16.05
C GLN A 408 20.51 -15.12 -15.73
N ALA A 409 19.71 -16.08 -16.20
CA ALA A 409 18.26 -16.04 -16.05
C ALA A 409 17.68 -17.39 -15.63
N VAL A 410 16.58 -17.33 -14.90
CA VAL A 410 15.70 -18.46 -14.59
C VAL A 410 14.55 -18.47 -15.59
N ILE A 411 14.32 -19.61 -16.24
CA ILE A 411 13.22 -19.78 -17.19
C ILE A 411 11.95 -20.15 -16.43
N MET A 412 10.95 -19.26 -16.44
CA MET A 412 9.74 -19.44 -15.66
C MET A 412 8.66 -20.20 -16.42
N GLN A 413 8.40 -19.80 -17.66
CA GLN A 413 7.38 -20.40 -18.52
C GLN A 413 7.79 -20.30 -19.99
N THR A 414 7.54 -21.34 -20.77
CA THR A 414 7.85 -21.38 -22.20
C THR A 414 6.57 -21.58 -23.01
N ASN A 415 6.41 -20.79 -24.06
CA ASN A 415 5.32 -20.89 -25.02
C ASN A 415 5.85 -21.34 -26.39
N GLU A 416 5.92 -22.66 -26.58
CA GLU A 416 6.41 -23.29 -27.81
C GLU A 416 5.68 -22.80 -29.08
N LYS A 417 4.40 -22.41 -28.97
CA LYS A 417 3.62 -21.96 -30.12
C LYS A 417 3.97 -20.55 -30.57
N ALA A 418 4.33 -19.69 -29.62
CA ALA A 418 4.68 -18.30 -29.88
C ALA A 418 6.19 -18.11 -30.06
N ASP A 419 7.00 -19.15 -29.82
CA ASP A 419 8.46 -19.09 -29.79
C ASP A 419 8.97 -18.04 -28.79
N THR A 420 8.34 -18.01 -27.62
CA THR A 420 8.67 -17.07 -26.53
C THR A 420 8.72 -17.77 -25.18
N ALA A 421 9.41 -17.16 -24.22
CA ALA A 421 9.44 -17.55 -22.82
C ALA A 421 9.33 -16.32 -21.90
N ARG A 422 8.82 -16.53 -20.69
CA ARG A 422 8.91 -15.59 -19.57
C ARG A 422 10.09 -15.99 -18.70
N VAL A 423 10.94 -15.01 -18.37
CA VAL A 423 12.21 -15.23 -17.70
C VAL A 423 12.38 -14.26 -16.54
N PHE A 424 13.15 -14.69 -15.54
CA PHE A 424 13.60 -13.83 -14.44
C PHE A 424 15.12 -13.67 -14.52
N ILE A 425 15.58 -12.46 -14.77
CA ILE A 425 16.99 -12.09 -14.72
C ILE A 425 17.40 -11.98 -13.26
N LEU A 426 18.52 -12.59 -12.87
CA LEU A 426 18.97 -12.58 -11.48
C LEU A 426 19.59 -11.24 -11.07
N ASP A 427 20.32 -10.61 -11.99
CA ASP A 427 21.06 -9.37 -11.77
C ASP A 427 21.13 -8.51 -13.06
N PRO A 428 20.48 -7.33 -13.12
CA PRO A 428 19.55 -6.83 -12.12
C PRO A 428 18.25 -7.67 -12.08
N PRO A 429 17.54 -7.72 -10.95
CA PRO A 429 16.38 -8.58 -10.78
C PRO A 429 15.17 -8.06 -11.59
N VAL A 430 14.95 -8.63 -12.77
CA VAL A 430 13.93 -8.17 -13.75
C VAL A 430 13.12 -9.35 -14.29
N LEU A 431 11.80 -9.17 -14.38
CA LEU A 431 10.92 -10.10 -15.09
C LEU A 431 10.72 -9.63 -16.52
N ALA A 432 11.12 -10.43 -17.50
CA ALA A 432 11.13 -10.04 -18.91
C ALA A 432 10.59 -11.13 -19.84
N GLU A 433 10.34 -10.74 -21.08
CA GLU A 433 10.09 -11.67 -22.18
C GLU A 433 11.41 -12.09 -22.84
N CYS A 434 11.42 -13.31 -23.36
CA CYS A 434 12.55 -13.89 -24.09
C CYS A 434 12.03 -14.51 -25.39
N SER A 435 12.72 -14.30 -26.50
CA SER A 435 12.51 -15.05 -27.74
C SER A 435 13.22 -16.41 -27.65
N GLY A 436 12.59 -17.46 -28.18
CA GLY A 436 13.09 -18.83 -28.18
C GLY A 436 12.39 -19.73 -27.15
N GLN A 437 12.83 -20.99 -27.10
CA GLN A 437 12.20 -22.07 -26.32
C GLN A 437 13.19 -22.74 -25.36
N PRO A 438 13.80 -22.01 -24.42
CA PRO A 438 14.61 -22.64 -23.40
C PRO A 438 13.74 -23.53 -22.49
N ALA A 439 14.36 -24.53 -21.88
CA ALA A 439 13.66 -25.45 -20.99
C ALA A 439 13.20 -24.75 -19.70
N GLU A 440 11.95 -24.94 -19.30
CA GLU A 440 11.39 -24.39 -18.06
C GLU A 440 12.15 -24.87 -16.82
N ALA A 441 12.17 -24.04 -15.78
CA ALA A 441 12.84 -24.29 -14.50
C ALA A 441 14.33 -24.67 -14.64
N THR A 442 14.97 -24.13 -15.66
CA THR A 442 16.43 -24.18 -15.82
C THR A 442 17.02 -22.80 -15.65
N GLU A 443 18.30 -22.77 -15.32
CA GLU A 443 19.12 -21.57 -15.38
C GLU A 443 19.98 -21.63 -16.64
N THR A 444 19.97 -20.54 -17.40
CA THR A 444 20.75 -20.40 -18.64
C THR A 444 21.18 -18.96 -18.82
N MET A 445 22.16 -18.74 -19.70
CA MET A 445 22.47 -17.41 -20.21
C MET A 445 21.47 -17.02 -21.29
N LEU A 446 21.07 -15.74 -21.29
CA LEU A 446 20.24 -15.09 -22.32
C LEU A 446 20.92 -13.81 -22.78
N SER A 447 20.86 -13.49 -24.08
CA SER A 447 21.36 -12.21 -24.59
C SER A 447 20.28 -11.14 -24.48
N LEU A 448 20.62 -9.96 -23.97
CA LEU A 448 19.74 -8.79 -24.04
C LEU A 448 19.80 -8.23 -25.47
N ILE A 449 18.73 -8.38 -26.25
CA ILE A 449 18.72 -7.98 -27.67
C ILE A 449 18.00 -6.65 -27.92
N HIS A 450 17.16 -6.21 -26.98
CA HIS A 450 16.43 -4.95 -27.07
C HIS A 450 16.18 -4.37 -25.68
N ALA A 451 16.46 -3.08 -25.50
CA ALA A 451 16.03 -2.28 -24.37
C ALA A 451 15.83 -0.85 -24.84
N ASN A 452 14.56 -0.42 -24.91
CA ASN A 452 14.19 0.88 -25.47
C ASN A 452 13.32 1.66 -24.48
N PRO A 453 13.85 2.72 -23.84
CA PRO A 453 13.08 3.56 -22.93
C PRO A 453 11.86 4.25 -23.56
N GLN A 454 11.89 4.58 -24.84
CA GLN A 454 10.77 5.24 -25.53
C GLN A 454 9.59 4.29 -25.72
N GLU A 455 9.88 3.02 -26.03
CA GLU A 455 8.86 1.97 -26.16
C GLU A 455 8.49 1.35 -24.81
N ARG A 456 9.36 1.51 -23.80
CA ARG A 456 9.29 0.86 -22.49
C ARG A 456 9.29 -0.66 -22.62
N GLU A 457 10.17 -1.16 -23.49
CA GLU A 457 10.29 -2.57 -23.82
C GLU A 457 11.70 -3.08 -23.57
N VAL A 458 11.77 -4.32 -23.09
CA VAL A 458 13.00 -5.10 -22.86
C VAL A 458 12.75 -6.50 -23.41
N LEU A 459 13.67 -7.01 -24.23
CA LEU A 459 13.58 -8.35 -24.82
C LEU A 459 14.92 -9.06 -24.75
N PHE A 460 14.86 -10.30 -24.28
CA PHE A 460 16.00 -11.23 -24.28
C PHE A 460 15.86 -12.27 -25.40
N ALA A 461 16.95 -12.96 -25.72
CA ALA A 461 16.96 -14.07 -26.68
C ALA A 461 17.70 -15.29 -26.14
N TRP A 462 17.18 -16.46 -26.52
CA TRP A 462 17.83 -17.75 -26.38
C TRP A 462 17.99 -18.44 -27.75
N PRO A 463 19.11 -19.12 -28.03
CA PRO A 463 20.31 -19.21 -27.20
C PRO A 463 21.03 -17.85 -27.12
N ALA A 464 21.85 -17.68 -26.07
CA ALA A 464 22.73 -16.53 -26.00
C ALA A 464 23.84 -16.62 -27.06
N ASP A 465 24.22 -15.46 -27.62
CA ASP A 465 25.31 -15.31 -28.59
C ASP A 465 26.70 -15.54 -27.98
#